data_AF-A0A813E4T5-F1
#
_entry.id   AF-A0A813E4T5-F1
#
_cell.length_a   1.000
_cell.length_b   1.000
_cell.length_c   1.000
_cell.angle_alpha   90.00
_cell.angle_beta   90.00
_cell.angle_gamma   90.00
#
_symmetry.space_group_name_H-M   'P 1'
#
loop_
_entity.id
_entity.type
_entity.pdbx_description
1 polymer ?
#
loop_
_entity_poly.entity_id
_entity_poly.type
_entity_poly.pdbx_seq_one_letter_code
_entity_poly.pdbx_strand_id
1 'polypeptide(L)'
;MAMLWVDKHRPKTLAEMDYHKDLSARLQRIAVSGEMPHMLICGPSGAGKSTRVHALLREIYGQGAEMVKVETRTVAPNPNTPSNTVDIQVVVSNHHLQLTPSDIGRKDRAVVMQLIKEVASHPPLGGHTFKVVVIDEAGSLSSDAQ
;
A
#
# COMPACT_ATOMS: atom_id res chain seq x y z
N MET A 1 8.63 -23.85 -6.39
CA MET A 1 8.82 -23.32 -5.02
C MET A 1 7.63 -23.76 -4.18
N ALA A 2 7.86 -24.36 -3.01
CA ALA A 2 6.78 -24.76 -2.12
C ALA A 2 6.15 -23.51 -1.48
N MET A 3 4.86 -23.29 -1.72
CA MET A 3 4.10 -22.19 -1.12
C MET A 3 3.75 -22.53 0.32
N LEU A 4 3.97 -21.60 1.25
CA LEU A 4 3.52 -21.77 2.63
C LEU A 4 2.00 -21.93 2.66
N TRP A 5 1.49 -22.80 3.53
CA TRP A 5 0.04 -23.04 3.62
C TRP A 5 -0.72 -21.75 3.98
N VAL A 6 -0.12 -20.89 4.79
CA VAL A 6 -0.67 -19.58 5.15
C VAL A 6 -0.91 -18.72 3.91
N ASP A 7 0.00 -18.71 2.95
CA ASP A 7 -0.16 -17.92 1.72
C ASP A 7 -1.09 -18.62 0.73
N LYS A 8 -1.07 -19.96 0.69
CA LYS A 8 -1.96 -20.76 -0.16
C LYS A 8 -3.43 -20.55 0.21
N HIS A 9 -3.73 -20.45 1.50
CA HIS A 9 -5.09 -20.30 2.04
C HIS A 9 -5.45 -18.85 2.42
N ARG A 10 -4.58 -17.88 2.13
CA ARG A 10 -4.87 -16.46 2.35
C ARG A 10 -6.05 -16.04 1.45
N PRO A 11 -7.14 -15.49 2.01
CA PRO A 11 -8.25 -14.94 1.23
C PRO A 11 -7.74 -13.88 0.25
N LYS A 12 -8.20 -13.95 -1.00
CA LYS A 12 -7.81 -12.98 -2.04
C LYS A 12 -8.89 -11.95 -2.31
N THR A 13 -10.15 -12.28 -2.02
CA THR A 13 -11.29 -11.40 -2.22
C THR A 13 -11.94 -11.03 -0.89
N LEU A 14 -12.66 -9.91 -0.85
CA LEU A 14 -13.37 -9.48 0.36
C LEU A 14 -14.48 -10.45 0.77
N ALA A 15 -15.03 -11.20 -0.19
CA ALA A 15 -16.07 -12.21 0.04
C ALA A 15 -15.52 -13.47 0.75
N GLU A 16 -14.27 -13.85 0.45
CA GLU A 16 -13.56 -14.98 1.05
C GLU A 16 -13.11 -14.73 2.50
N MET A 17 -13.21 -13.50 3.02
CA MET A 17 -12.76 -13.17 4.38
C MET A 17 -13.60 -13.90 5.44
N ASP A 18 -13.00 -14.75 6.25
CA ASP A 18 -13.75 -15.62 7.20
C ASP A 18 -14.49 -14.86 8.31
N TYR A 19 -13.99 -13.70 8.74
CA TYR A 19 -14.50 -12.91 9.87
C TYR A 19 -14.78 -11.45 9.49
N HIS A 20 -15.52 -10.73 10.34
CA HIS A 20 -16.00 -9.36 10.11
C HIS A 20 -16.68 -9.17 8.74
N LYS A 21 -17.72 -9.99 8.46
CA LYS A 21 -18.45 -9.98 7.20
C LYS A 21 -19.09 -8.61 6.90
N ASP A 22 -19.60 -7.91 7.92
CA ASP A 22 -20.17 -6.56 7.76
C ASP A 22 -19.13 -5.54 7.29
N LEU A 23 -17.89 -5.65 7.80
CA LEU A 23 -16.78 -4.82 7.34
C LEU A 23 -16.43 -5.13 5.88
N SER A 24 -16.36 -6.41 5.51
CA SER A 24 -16.13 -6.80 4.12
C SER A 24 -17.20 -6.24 3.19
N ALA A 25 -18.49 -6.34 3.56
CA ALA A 25 -19.58 -5.78 2.78
C ALA A 25 -19.49 -4.24 2.67
N ARG A 26 -19.06 -3.55 3.73
CA ARG A 26 -18.83 -2.10 3.68
C ARG A 26 -17.68 -1.73 2.74
N LEU A 27 -16.56 -2.44 2.82
CA LEU A 27 -15.40 -2.21 1.94
C LEU A 27 -15.75 -2.47 0.47
N GLN A 28 -16.55 -3.50 0.17
CA GLN A 28 -17.05 -3.77 -1.17
C GLN A 28 -17.89 -2.61 -1.72
N ARG A 29 -18.81 -2.05 -0.91
CA ARG A 29 -19.59 -0.87 -1.33
C ARG A 29 -18.70 0.34 -1.63
N ILE A 30 -17.66 0.56 -0.82
CA ILE A 30 -16.70 1.64 -1.04
C ILE A 30 -15.94 1.41 -2.36
N ALA A 31 -15.47 0.20 -2.62
CA ALA A 31 -14.77 -0.14 -3.87
C ALA A 31 -15.65 0.11 -5.12
N VAL A 32 -16.93 -0.26 -5.06
CA VAL A 32 -17.89 -0.07 -6.16
C VAL A 32 -18.26 1.40 -6.37
N SER A 33 -18.27 2.22 -5.31
CA SER A 33 -18.63 3.63 -5.42
C SER A 33 -17.67 4.47 -6.28
N GLY A 34 -16.43 3.99 -6.48
CA GLY A 34 -15.39 4.72 -7.21
C GLY A 34 -14.76 5.89 -6.43
N GLU A 35 -15.34 6.26 -5.29
CA GLU A 35 -14.83 7.31 -4.40
C GLU A 35 -14.18 6.67 -3.16
N MET A 36 -12.87 6.46 -3.24
CA MET A 36 -12.12 5.89 -2.12
C MET A 36 -11.65 6.98 -1.16
N PRO A 37 -12.11 7.00 0.10
CA PRO A 37 -11.54 7.88 1.11
C PRO A 37 -10.14 7.39 1.52
N HIS A 38 -9.36 8.28 2.15
CA HIS A 38 -8.16 7.84 2.87
C HIS A 38 -8.58 6.99 4.08
N MET A 39 -7.90 5.87 4.29
CA MET A 39 -8.25 4.89 5.31
C MET A 39 -7.06 4.60 6.22
N LEU A 40 -7.34 4.55 7.52
CA LEU A 40 -6.42 4.02 8.52
C LEU A 40 -6.96 2.66 9.00
N ILE A 41 -6.21 1.59 8.77
CA ILE A 41 -6.60 0.23 9.16
C ILE A 41 -5.78 -0.20 10.36
N CYS A 42 -6.42 -0.22 11.54
CA CYS A 42 -5.80 -0.57 12.81
C CYS A 42 -6.28 -1.93 13.34
N GLY A 43 -5.45 -2.57 14.15
CA GLY A 43 -5.77 -3.85 14.80
C GLY A 43 -4.51 -4.63 15.18
N PRO A 44 -4.65 -5.71 15.98
CA PRO A 44 -3.52 -6.51 16.44
C PRO A 44 -2.78 -7.20 15.30
N SER A 45 -1.53 -7.62 15.54
CA SER A 45 -0.77 -8.41 14.57
C SER A 45 -1.51 -9.72 14.25
N GLY A 46 -1.48 -10.15 13.00
CA GLY A 46 -2.20 -11.35 12.55
C GLY A 46 -3.71 -11.18 12.32
N ALA A 47 -4.32 -10.02 12.60
CA ALA A 47 -5.75 -9.77 12.38
C ALA A 47 -6.16 -9.56 10.89
N GLY A 48 -5.35 -10.01 9.94
CA GLY A 48 -5.66 -9.95 8.50
C GLY A 48 -5.74 -8.56 7.89
N LYS A 49 -5.10 -7.54 8.50
CA LYS A 49 -5.11 -6.15 8.01
C LYS A 49 -4.57 -6.04 6.58
N SER A 50 -3.34 -6.53 6.35
CA SER A 50 -2.72 -6.56 5.02
C SER A 50 -3.55 -7.38 4.03
N THR A 51 -4.08 -8.54 4.44
CA THR A 51 -5.00 -9.35 3.62
C THR A 51 -6.20 -8.55 3.15
N ARG A 52 -6.83 -7.74 4.03
CA ARG A 52 -7.96 -6.88 3.67
C ARG A 52 -7.55 -5.76 2.72
N VAL A 53 -6.39 -5.14 2.91
CA VAL A 53 -5.87 -4.12 2.00
C VAL A 53 -5.70 -4.69 0.60
N HIS A 54 -5.04 -5.84 0.46
CA HIS A 54 -4.85 -6.47 -0.85
C HIS A 54 -6.16 -6.92 -1.48
N ALA A 55 -7.08 -7.50 -0.70
CA ALA A 55 -8.41 -7.86 -1.18
C ALA A 55 -9.22 -6.64 -1.65
N LEU A 56 -9.11 -5.51 -0.94
CA LEU A 56 -9.73 -4.25 -1.33
C LEU A 56 -9.11 -3.68 -2.62
N LEU A 57 -7.78 -3.69 -2.74
CA LEU A 57 -7.09 -3.28 -3.97
C LEU A 57 -7.51 -4.14 -5.16
N ARG A 58 -7.67 -5.45 -4.96
CA ARG A 58 -8.19 -6.37 -5.98
C ARG A 58 -9.64 -6.06 -6.34
N GLU A 59 -10.48 -5.68 -5.38
CA GLU A 59 -11.86 -5.28 -5.66
C GLU A 59 -11.93 -4.01 -6.53
N ILE A 60 -11.03 -3.06 -6.32
CA ILE A 60 -10.98 -1.78 -7.06
C ILE A 60 -10.37 -1.95 -8.45
N TYR A 61 -9.20 -2.59 -8.53
CA TYR A 61 -8.37 -2.62 -9.74
C TYR A 61 -8.35 -3.99 -10.44
N GLY A 62 -9.10 -4.96 -9.91
CA GLY A 62 -9.10 -6.33 -10.40
C GLY A 62 -7.77 -7.05 -10.15
N GLN A 63 -7.51 -8.06 -11.00
CA GLN A 63 -6.29 -8.88 -10.91
C GLN A 63 -5.00 -8.08 -11.19
N GLY A 64 -5.10 -6.92 -11.84
CA GLY A 64 -3.95 -6.04 -12.09
C GLY A 64 -3.26 -5.55 -10.82
N ALA A 65 -4.00 -5.46 -9.70
CA ALA A 65 -3.41 -5.14 -8.39
C ALA A 65 -2.52 -6.24 -7.83
N GLU A 66 -2.64 -7.50 -8.26
CA GLU A 66 -1.77 -8.58 -7.77
C GLU A 66 -0.42 -8.61 -8.48
N MET A 67 -0.32 -7.93 -9.64
CA MET A 67 0.91 -7.82 -10.42
C MET A 67 1.82 -6.76 -9.80
N VAL A 68 2.56 -7.16 -8.77
CA VAL A 68 3.52 -6.32 -8.06
C VAL A 68 4.95 -6.69 -8.41
N LYS A 69 5.85 -5.72 -8.35
CA LYS A 69 7.29 -5.89 -8.46
C LYS A 69 7.96 -5.20 -7.27
N VAL A 70 9.00 -5.81 -6.74
CA VAL A 70 9.88 -5.16 -5.76
C VAL A 70 10.90 -4.34 -6.54
N GLU A 71 10.97 -3.05 -6.24
CA GLU A 71 11.90 -2.12 -6.85
C GLU A 71 12.73 -1.44 -5.75
N THR A 72 14.05 -1.40 -5.93
CA THR A 72 14.93 -0.58 -5.09
C THR A 72 14.96 0.82 -5.66
N ARG A 73 14.61 1.81 -4.85
CA ARG A 73 14.59 3.21 -5.23
C ARG A 73 15.57 4.02 -4.39
N THR A 74 16.41 4.78 -5.09
CA THR A 74 17.34 5.72 -4.47
C THR A 74 16.65 7.08 -4.37
N VAL A 75 16.22 7.45 -3.16
CA VAL A 75 15.55 8.73 -2.90
C VAL A 75 16.55 9.69 -2.26
N ALA A 76 16.69 10.88 -2.84
CA ALA A 76 17.40 11.99 -2.22
C ALA A 76 16.41 12.79 -1.34
N PRO A 77 16.51 12.72 0.00
CA PRO A 77 15.54 13.37 0.90
C PRO A 77 15.62 14.90 0.86
N ASN A 78 16.76 15.46 0.45
CA ASN A 78 16.96 16.90 0.31
C ASN A 78 17.56 17.22 -1.08
N PRO A 79 16.87 18.00 -1.93
CA PRO A 79 17.39 18.45 -3.22
C PRO A 79 18.72 19.22 -3.10
N ASN A 80 18.95 19.90 -1.97
CA ASN A 80 20.12 20.74 -1.73
C ASN A 80 21.32 19.95 -1.15
N THR A 81 21.17 18.66 -0.87
CA THR A 81 22.25 17.79 -0.34
C THR A 81 22.23 16.44 -1.05
N PRO A 82 22.69 16.38 -2.32
CA PRO A 82 22.60 15.18 -3.15
C PRO A 82 23.47 14.00 -2.68
N SER A 83 24.37 14.21 -1.71
CA SER A 83 25.21 13.15 -1.14
C SER A 83 24.48 12.22 -0.16
N ASN A 84 23.27 12.57 0.29
CA ASN A 84 22.59 11.88 1.38
C ASN A 84 21.40 11.02 0.89
N THR A 85 21.62 10.23 -0.16
CA THR A 85 20.61 9.33 -0.73
C THR A 85 20.26 8.18 0.22
N VAL A 86 19.06 7.65 0.08
CA VAL A 86 18.59 6.46 0.80
C VAL A 86 18.03 5.50 -0.22
N ASP A 87 18.54 4.27 -0.20
CA ASP A 87 17.96 3.18 -0.98
C ASP A 87 16.86 2.54 -0.15
N ILE A 88 15.66 2.51 -0.72
CA ILE A 88 14.48 1.91 -0.11
C ILE A 88 13.93 0.83 -1.03
N GLN A 89 13.36 -0.22 -0.44
CA GLN A 89 12.60 -1.20 -1.20
C GLN A 89 11.13 -0.81 -1.17
N VAL A 90 10.54 -0.67 -2.35
CA VAL A 90 9.12 -0.42 -2.49
C VAL A 90 8.50 -1.52 -3.34
N VAL A 91 7.25 -1.84 -3.04
CA VAL A 91 6.46 -2.77 -3.83
C VAL A 91 5.57 -1.93 -4.74
N VAL A 92 5.74 -2.06 -6.05
CA VAL A 92 5.05 -1.21 -7.04
C VAL A 92 4.22 -2.07 -7.96
N SER A 93 3.01 -1.59 -8.25
CA SER A 93 2.11 -2.07 -9.29
C SER A 93 1.72 -0.90 -10.19
N ASN A 94 1.01 -1.19 -11.28
CA ASN A 94 0.41 -0.17 -12.14
C ASN A 94 -0.62 0.71 -11.41
N HIS A 95 -1.18 0.22 -10.30
CA HIS A 95 -2.31 0.85 -9.60
C HIS A 95 -1.98 1.34 -8.19
N HIS A 96 -0.93 0.80 -7.56
CA HIS A 96 -0.59 1.15 -6.20
C HIS A 96 0.91 1.04 -5.93
N LEU A 97 1.37 1.74 -4.90
CA LEU A 97 2.72 1.67 -4.35
C LEU A 97 2.61 1.35 -2.87
N GLN A 98 3.41 0.41 -2.39
CA GLN A 98 3.47 0.00 -1.00
C GLN A 98 4.88 0.20 -0.45
N LEU A 99 4.96 0.77 0.74
CA LEU A 99 6.20 1.05 1.46
C LEU A 99 6.06 0.73 2.94
N THR A 100 7.17 0.36 3.57
CA THR A 100 7.28 0.17 5.01
C THR A 100 8.24 1.22 5.57
N PRO A 101 7.79 2.19 6.38
CA PRO A 101 8.63 3.28 6.87
C PRO A 101 9.79 2.86 7.76
N SER A 102 9.72 1.67 8.38
CA SER A 102 10.82 1.08 9.16
C SER A 102 12.13 1.01 8.37
N ASP A 103 12.05 0.87 7.06
CA ASP A 103 13.21 0.70 6.17
C ASP A 103 13.90 2.05 5.86
N ILE A 104 13.25 3.17 6.21
CA ILE A 104 13.65 4.53 5.84
C ILE A 104 14.39 5.25 6.99
N GLY A 105 14.18 4.82 8.24
CA GLY A 105 14.76 5.44 9.44
C GLY A 105 14.29 6.90 9.62
N ARG A 106 15.18 7.78 10.13
CA ARG A 106 14.86 9.19 10.49
C ARG A 106 14.54 10.13 9.31
N LYS A 107 14.54 9.62 8.08
CA LYS A 107 14.30 10.40 6.85
C LYS A 107 12.92 10.12 6.24
N ASP A 108 12.09 9.36 6.95
CA ASP A 108 10.74 8.95 6.58
C ASP A 108 9.88 10.09 6.04
N ARG A 109 9.81 11.25 6.70
CA ARG A 109 9.00 12.39 6.24
C ARG A 109 9.30 12.78 4.80
N ALA A 110 10.57 13.05 4.50
CA ALA A 110 10.99 13.53 3.19
C ALA A 110 10.79 12.46 2.11
N VAL A 111 11.08 11.20 2.43
CA VAL A 111 10.95 10.08 1.50
C VAL A 111 9.49 9.78 1.19
N VAL A 112 8.62 9.69 2.21
CA VAL A 112 7.17 9.49 2.03
C VAL A 112 6.57 10.62 1.19
N MET A 113 6.91 11.87 1.50
CA MET A 113 6.47 13.02 0.71
C MET A 113 6.91 12.93 -0.76
N GLN A 114 8.15 12.53 -1.00
CA GLN A 114 8.67 12.41 -2.37
C GLN A 114 7.99 11.29 -3.15
N LEU A 115 7.77 10.13 -2.53
CA LEU A 115 7.06 9.01 -3.15
C LEU A 115 5.60 9.36 -3.47
N ILE A 116 4.90 10.03 -2.56
CA ILE A 116 3.52 10.48 -2.81
C ILE A 116 3.47 11.44 -4.00
N LYS A 117 4.40 12.41 -4.07
CA LYS A 117 4.50 13.34 -5.21
C LYS A 117 4.76 12.61 -6.53
N GLU A 118 5.60 11.58 -6.50
CA GLU A 118 5.91 10.79 -7.67
C GLU A 118 4.72 9.94 -8.13
N VAL A 119 4.00 9.30 -7.21
CA VAL A 119 2.80 8.53 -7.58
C VAL A 119 1.74 9.46 -8.16
N ALA A 120 1.60 10.67 -7.61
CA ALA A 120 0.67 11.69 -8.08
C ALA A 120 1.04 12.29 -9.45
N SER A 121 2.33 12.29 -9.84
CA SER A 121 2.76 12.82 -11.13
C SER A 121 2.44 11.90 -12.31
N HIS A 122 2.16 10.62 -12.05
CA HIS A 122 1.82 9.64 -13.08
C HIS A 122 0.31 9.39 -13.11
N PRO A 123 -0.37 9.57 -14.24
CA PRO A 123 -1.81 9.36 -14.32
C PRO A 123 -2.19 7.90 -13.99
N PRO A 124 -3.37 7.67 -13.38
CA PRO A 124 -3.94 6.34 -13.23
C PRO A 124 -4.13 5.65 -14.60
N LEU A 125 -3.93 4.34 -14.62
CA LEU A 125 -4.14 3.49 -15.80
C LEU A 125 -5.42 2.68 -15.65
N GLY A 126 -6.00 2.23 -16.78
CA GLY A 126 -7.16 1.31 -16.76
C GLY A 126 -8.51 1.97 -16.47
N GLY A 127 -8.65 3.28 -16.70
CA GLY A 127 -9.93 4.00 -16.52
C GLY A 127 -10.26 4.35 -15.07
N HIS A 128 -9.36 4.11 -14.13
CA HIS A 128 -9.49 4.54 -12.74
C HIS A 128 -9.14 6.03 -12.59
N THR A 129 -9.66 6.68 -11.54
CA THR A 129 -9.45 8.11 -11.28
C THR A 129 -8.33 8.38 -10.27
N PHE A 130 -7.83 7.36 -9.57
CA PHE A 130 -6.79 7.49 -8.55
C PHE A 130 -5.82 6.30 -8.55
N LYS A 131 -4.72 6.45 -7.82
CA LYS A 131 -3.79 5.40 -7.42
C LYS A 131 -3.76 5.31 -5.89
N VAL A 132 -3.38 4.16 -5.34
CA VAL A 132 -3.28 3.99 -3.89
C VAL A 132 -1.82 3.96 -3.45
N VAL A 133 -1.50 4.69 -2.39
CA VAL A 133 -0.24 4.52 -1.66
C VAL A 133 -0.56 3.80 -0.34
N VAL A 134 0.01 2.62 -0.16
CA VAL A 134 -0.12 1.83 1.07
C VAL A 134 1.12 2.06 1.92
N ILE A 135 0.91 2.64 3.11
CA ILE A 135 1.97 2.80 4.11
C ILE A 135 1.73 1.71 5.16
N ASP A 136 2.52 0.65 5.09
CA ASP A 136 2.48 -0.40 6.11
C ASP A 136 3.14 0.06 7.40
N GLU A 137 2.70 -0.50 8.51
CA GLU A 137 3.24 -0.18 9.84
C GLU A 137 3.32 1.33 10.11
N ALA A 138 2.33 2.12 9.65
CA ALA A 138 2.34 3.59 9.77
C ALA A 138 2.59 4.12 11.20
N GLY A 139 2.36 3.33 12.24
CA GLY A 139 2.75 3.67 13.62
C GLY A 139 4.26 3.73 13.88
N SER A 140 5.10 3.23 12.97
CA SER A 140 6.56 3.35 13.01
C SER A 140 7.07 4.66 12.42
N LEU A 141 6.20 5.48 11.82
CA LEU A 141 6.55 6.82 11.34
C LEU A 141 6.93 7.70 12.53
N SER A 142 7.94 8.54 12.32
CA SER A 142 8.34 9.59 13.25
C SER A 142 7.22 10.63 13.41
N SER A 143 7.20 11.32 14.55
CA SER A 143 6.22 12.39 14.81
C SER A 143 6.26 13.52 13.77
N ASP A 144 7.41 13.72 13.11
CA ASP A 144 7.55 14.70 12.04
C ASP A 144 6.96 14.23 10.71
N ALA A 145 6.76 12.92 10.54
CA ALA A 145 6.25 12.27 9.33
C ALA A 145 4.76 11.89 9.40
N GLN A 146 4.18 11.83 10.61
CA GLN A 146 2.75 11.62 10.85
C GLN A 146 1.93 12.88 10.57
#